data_AF-A0A9D1PY81-F1
#
_entry.id   AF-A0A9D1PY81-F1
#
_cell.length_a   1.000
_cell.length_b   1.000
_cell.length_c   1.000
_cell.angle_alpha   90.00
_cell.angle_beta   90.00
_cell.angle_gamma   90.00
#
_symmetry.space_group_name_H-M   'P 1'
#
loop_
_entity.id
_entity.type
_entity.pdbx_description
1 polymer ?
#
loop_
_entity_poly.entity_id
_entity_poly.type
_entity_poly.pdbx_seq_one_letter_code
_entity_poly.pdbx_strand_id
1 'polypeptide(L)'
;MCSSLNQWQAPWKGLVPALRPLTRTVLRVLKNIPVLLLVAGLALPLAACRDQASEKAGKETGTEAAQESVKDAARAAPQQGRDLKQAVSGEKGTDGQKAASGTAERVRVYALSEPLPAASPEELARAQAIVDYANRSGRVLGSLCGGYPFLIMTGVAEYRQNYVTLSFGIDPPSAQCARKELDPPKNVFGSETGDKDIEAELEKALQQMDRQRESMRKDYEKLRDYVADTSIVDDGVLGRRLCTSIEKAYRAYAEALERFQSRVDNEAARAQDTMLRDHPLRDHVRLVMKMVSLIRRQADRLAVAEPDPASLEEPIRELSEDIDLAEHLPFPMPGEPEMYYRQFLKGARAMLAIFRRGQLESFHEGVRQSLNEEWNACKGRYNAFVDALARR
;
A
#
# COMPACT_ATOMS: atom_id res chain seq x y z
N MET A 1 -24.31 12.62 12.02
CA MET A 1 -24.15 12.67 10.54
C MET A 1 -23.15 11.64 9.99
N CYS A 2 -22.27 11.03 10.79
CA CYS A 2 -21.11 10.27 10.29
C CYS A 2 -21.39 8.85 9.72
N SER A 3 -22.63 8.36 9.75
CA SER A 3 -22.97 6.96 9.39
C SER A 3 -22.66 6.56 7.94
N SER A 4 -22.45 7.53 7.04
CA SER A 4 -22.05 7.31 5.65
C SER A 4 -20.56 6.93 5.47
N LEU A 5 -19.72 7.12 6.49
CA LEU A 5 -18.27 6.85 6.41
C LEU A 5 -17.92 5.35 6.60
N ASN A 6 -18.82 4.55 7.15
CA ASN A 6 -18.57 3.17 7.60
C ASN A 6 -18.49 2.10 6.47
N GLN A 7 -18.58 2.48 5.18
CA GLN A 7 -18.76 1.53 4.07
C GLN A 7 -17.54 1.27 3.18
N TRP A 8 -16.33 1.68 3.59
CA TRP A 8 -15.08 1.38 2.87
C TRP A 8 -14.59 -0.07 3.06
N GLN A 9 -15.34 -1.04 2.52
CA GLN A 9 -14.90 -2.43 2.41
C GLN A 9 -14.01 -2.62 1.18
N ALA A 10 -12.79 -3.13 1.37
CA ALA A 10 -11.83 -3.39 0.31
C ALA A 10 -12.07 -4.75 -0.40
N PRO A 11 -11.74 -4.89 -1.70
CA PRO A 11 -12.05 -6.05 -2.56
C PRO A 11 -11.70 -7.44 -2.00
N TRP A 12 -10.62 -7.51 -1.23
CA TRP A 12 -9.84 -8.74 -1.03
C TRP A 12 -10.59 -9.90 -0.37
N LYS A 13 -11.72 -9.66 0.32
CA LYS A 13 -12.59 -10.74 0.83
C LYS A 13 -13.38 -11.49 -0.26
N GLY A 14 -13.52 -10.93 -1.46
CA GLY A 14 -14.26 -11.57 -2.58
C GLY A 14 -13.46 -12.64 -3.33
N LEU A 15 -12.12 -12.58 -3.33
CA LEU A 15 -11.26 -13.50 -4.07
C LEU A 15 -11.00 -14.83 -3.31
N VAL A 16 -10.89 -14.78 -1.98
CA VAL A 16 -10.58 -15.97 -1.15
C VAL A 16 -11.67 -17.07 -1.25
N PRO A 17 -12.99 -16.78 -1.33
CA PRO A 17 -14.00 -17.79 -1.59
C PRO A 17 -13.91 -18.38 -3.00
N ALA A 18 -13.59 -17.57 -4.02
CA ALA A 18 -13.53 -17.98 -5.42
C ALA A 18 -12.40 -18.99 -5.72
N LEU A 19 -11.35 -19.02 -4.90
CA LEU A 19 -10.23 -19.98 -5.01
C LEU A 19 -10.48 -21.32 -4.30
N ARG A 20 -11.59 -21.46 -3.52
CA ARG A 20 -11.94 -22.72 -2.82
C ARG A 20 -12.30 -23.94 -3.69
N PRO A 21 -12.76 -23.86 -4.96
CA PRO A 21 -13.05 -25.08 -5.72
C PRO A 21 -11.77 -25.79 -6.21
N LEU A 22 -10.67 -25.05 -6.44
CA LEU A 22 -9.42 -25.61 -7.00
C LEU A 22 -8.82 -26.72 -6.11
N THR A 23 -8.82 -26.54 -4.79
CA THR A 23 -8.30 -27.55 -3.84
C THR A 23 -9.14 -28.84 -3.80
N ARG A 24 -10.42 -28.80 -4.22
CA ARG A 24 -11.28 -30.00 -4.29
C ARG A 24 -11.14 -30.78 -5.60
N THR A 25 -10.73 -30.14 -6.69
CA THR A 25 -10.52 -30.83 -7.98
C THR A 25 -9.22 -31.64 -7.97
N VAL A 26 -8.12 -31.06 -7.48
CA VAL A 26 -6.83 -31.75 -7.34
C VAL A 26 -6.94 -33.01 -6.46
N LEU A 27 -7.68 -32.92 -5.34
CA LEU A 27 -7.93 -34.08 -4.46
C LEU A 27 -8.83 -35.18 -5.04
N ARG A 28 -9.47 -34.97 -6.20
CA ARG A 28 -10.23 -36.01 -6.91
C ARG A 28 -9.41 -36.75 -7.96
N VAL A 29 -8.55 -36.03 -8.70
CA VAL A 29 -7.68 -36.65 -9.72
C VAL A 29 -6.70 -37.64 -9.09
N LEU A 30 -6.17 -37.31 -7.90
CA LEU A 30 -5.24 -38.18 -7.14
C LEU A 30 -5.87 -39.44 -6.52
N LYS A 31 -7.16 -39.73 -6.72
CA LYS A 31 -7.82 -40.94 -6.17
C LYS A 31 -8.00 -42.10 -7.14
N ASN A 32 -7.76 -41.90 -8.44
CA ASN A 32 -8.07 -42.91 -9.48
C ASN A 32 -6.81 -43.51 -10.16
N ILE A 33 -5.64 -43.49 -9.51
CA ILE A 33 -4.44 -44.16 -10.00
C ILE A 33 -4.33 -45.55 -9.35
N PRO A 34 -4.47 -46.67 -10.09
CA PRO A 34 -4.32 -48.02 -9.55
C PRO A 34 -2.83 -48.36 -9.37
N VAL A 35 -2.28 -48.14 -8.18
CA VAL A 35 -0.90 -48.53 -7.85
C VAL A 35 -0.85 -50.03 -7.57
N LEU A 36 -0.05 -50.75 -8.35
CA LEU A 36 0.12 -52.19 -8.28
C LEU A 36 1.59 -52.52 -7.94
N LEU A 37 1.81 -53.10 -6.75
CA LEU A 37 3.00 -53.80 -6.18
C LEU A 37 4.37 -53.60 -6.88
N LEU A 38 5.48 -53.30 -6.17
CA LEU A 38 6.16 -54.09 -5.12
C LEU A 38 7.01 -53.13 -4.22
N VAL A 39 7.05 -53.20 -2.87
CA VAL A 39 7.60 -54.20 -1.90
C VAL A 39 9.04 -53.89 -1.41
N ALA A 40 9.29 -54.11 -0.11
CA ALA A 40 10.46 -53.73 0.73
C ALA A 40 10.59 -52.21 0.99
N GLY A 41 10.91 -51.70 2.19
CA GLY A 41 11.38 -52.28 3.47
C GLY A 41 12.50 -51.37 4.02
N LEU A 42 12.64 -51.01 5.30
CA LEU A 42 12.07 -51.53 6.56
C LEU A 42 12.05 -50.42 7.65
N ALA A 43 11.19 -50.60 8.65
CA ALA A 43 11.26 -50.12 10.06
C ALA A 43 11.83 -48.73 10.42
N LEU A 44 10.96 -47.88 10.99
CA LEU A 44 11.32 -46.95 12.09
C LEU A 44 11.68 -47.77 13.36
N PRO A 45 12.36 -47.17 14.34
CA PRO A 45 11.58 -46.65 15.47
C PRO A 45 12.00 -45.26 15.96
N LEU A 46 11.05 -44.58 16.60
CA LEU A 46 11.28 -43.38 17.42
C LEU A 46 11.93 -43.76 18.76
N ALA A 47 12.85 -42.93 19.24
CA ALA A 47 13.23 -42.88 20.66
C ALA A 47 13.47 -41.43 21.06
N ALA A 48 12.80 -40.97 22.11
CA ALA A 48 13.03 -39.65 22.70
C ALA A 48 13.83 -39.82 24.00
N CYS A 49 14.80 -38.94 24.24
CA CYS A 49 15.35 -38.70 25.57
C CYS A 49 15.87 -37.26 25.68
N ARG A 50 16.16 -36.80 26.89
CA ARG A 50 16.16 -35.37 27.27
C ARG A 50 17.25 -35.06 28.31
N ASP A 51 17.80 -33.84 28.24
CA ASP A 51 18.62 -33.12 29.24
C ASP A 51 19.81 -33.88 29.90
N GLN A 52 21.05 -33.46 29.64
CA GLN A 52 21.86 -32.55 30.50
C GLN A 52 23.34 -32.50 30.05
N ALA A 53 24.16 -31.68 30.70
CA ALA A 53 25.52 -31.34 30.25
C ALA A 53 26.58 -31.44 31.35
N SER A 54 27.83 -31.76 30.98
CA SER A 54 29.03 -31.27 31.67
C SER A 54 30.34 -31.45 30.87
N GLU A 55 31.04 -30.34 30.66
CA GLU A 55 32.50 -30.12 30.71
C GLU A 55 33.56 -31.15 30.23
N LYS A 56 34.29 -30.72 29.18
CA LYS A 56 35.77 -30.52 29.11
C LYS A 56 36.76 -31.70 28.89
N ALA A 57 37.93 -31.29 28.36
CA ALA A 57 39.18 -31.99 28.08
C ALA A 57 39.13 -33.10 26.99
N GLY A 58 39.96 -33.11 25.94
CA GLY A 58 40.85 -32.07 25.38
C GLY A 58 42.33 -32.46 25.29
N LYS A 59 42.81 -32.74 24.08
CA LYS A 59 44.18 -32.60 23.52
C LYS A 59 44.11 -32.80 22.00
N GLU A 60 44.61 -31.93 21.12
CA GLU A 60 45.98 -31.38 20.91
C GLU A 60 46.88 -32.24 20.02
N THR A 61 46.89 -31.92 18.73
CA THR A 61 48.06 -31.50 17.91
C THR A 61 47.48 -30.72 16.72
N GLY A 62 48.04 -29.63 16.19
CA GLY A 62 49.45 -29.22 16.07
C GLY A 62 49.92 -29.66 14.68
N THR A 63 50.26 -28.79 13.73
CA THR A 63 50.99 -27.50 13.75
C THR A 63 50.53 -26.54 12.60
N GLU A 64 51.11 -25.37 12.30
CA GLU A 64 51.68 -24.22 13.07
C GLU A 64 52.41 -23.26 12.07
N ALA A 65 52.22 -21.93 12.21
CA ALA A 65 53.03 -20.79 11.69
C ALA A 65 52.12 -19.54 11.60
N ALA A 66 52.15 -18.62 12.57
CA ALA A 66 53.02 -17.42 12.65
C ALA A 66 52.66 -16.34 11.60
N GLN A 67 52.29 -15.09 11.92
CA GLN A 67 52.99 -14.04 12.71
C GLN A 67 54.38 -13.72 12.10
N GLU A 68 54.84 -12.47 11.96
CA GLU A 68 54.63 -11.24 12.75
C GLU A 68 54.71 -9.98 11.82
N SER A 69 54.23 -8.78 12.17
CA SER A 69 55.03 -7.70 12.81
C SER A 69 54.36 -6.31 12.64
N VAL A 70 54.93 -5.25 13.23
CA VAL A 70 54.28 -3.96 13.51
C VAL A 70 55.26 -2.76 13.42
N LYS A 71 54.73 -1.58 12.99
CA LYS A 71 55.34 -0.21 12.92
C LYS A 71 56.34 0.10 11.79
N ASP A 72 56.00 1.15 11.02
CA ASP A 72 56.75 2.40 10.81
C ASP A 72 56.02 3.26 9.75
N ALA A 73 56.27 4.57 9.52
CA ALA A 73 56.63 5.69 10.39
C ALA A 73 56.33 7.01 9.63
N ALA A 74 56.06 8.11 10.34
CA ALA A 74 55.48 9.34 9.78
C ALA A 74 56.34 10.13 8.75
N ARG A 75 55.68 10.65 7.69
CA ARG A 75 55.97 11.91 6.94
C ARG A 75 54.89 12.11 5.86
N ALA A 76 54.46 13.33 5.46
CA ALA A 76 54.70 14.67 5.99
C ALA A 76 53.51 15.60 5.64
N ALA A 77 53.28 16.63 6.46
CA ALA A 77 52.51 17.81 6.05
C ALA A 77 53.46 18.94 5.60
N PRO A 78 52.95 20.00 4.96
CA PRO A 78 53.27 21.32 5.48
C PRO A 78 52.04 22.23 5.62
N GLN A 79 52.00 22.97 6.73
CA GLN A 79 51.22 24.21 6.82
C GLN A 79 52.09 25.37 6.35
N GLN A 80 51.50 26.35 5.66
CA GLN A 80 51.93 27.75 5.76
C GLN A 80 50.82 28.69 5.28
N GLY A 81 50.48 29.66 6.13
CA GLY A 81 49.64 30.80 5.77
C GLY A 81 50.41 32.11 6.02
N ARG A 82 49.94 33.22 5.44
CA ARG A 82 50.38 34.58 5.80
C ARG A 82 49.25 35.59 5.60
N ASP A 83 49.02 36.41 6.61
CA ASP A 83 48.09 37.53 6.62
C ASP A 83 48.71 38.82 6.06
N LEU A 84 47.83 39.73 5.59
CA LEU A 84 47.90 41.19 5.74
C LEU A 84 46.43 41.69 5.73
N LYS A 85 45.89 42.32 6.77
CA LYS A 85 46.03 43.75 7.19
C LYS A 85 45.47 44.73 6.14
N GLN A 86 44.76 45.83 6.45
CA GLN A 86 44.27 46.49 7.69
C GLN A 86 43.21 47.58 7.27
N ALA A 87 42.45 48.34 8.10
CA ALA A 87 42.33 48.51 9.55
C ALA A 87 41.02 49.27 9.97
N VAL A 88 40.42 48.87 11.11
CA VAL A 88 39.98 49.72 12.26
C VAL A 88 38.96 50.88 12.08
N SER A 89 37.80 50.76 12.74
CA SER A 89 37.22 51.69 13.74
C SER A 89 35.82 51.20 14.20
N GLY A 90 35.36 51.34 15.45
CA GLY A 90 36.02 51.68 16.72
C GLY A 90 35.04 51.67 17.92
N GLU A 91 35.55 51.43 19.15
CA GLU A 91 34.88 51.60 20.48
C GLU A 91 33.65 50.70 20.81
N LYS A 92 33.29 50.34 22.06
CA LYS A 92 33.97 50.28 23.39
C LYS A 92 33.15 49.39 24.37
N GLY A 93 33.81 48.76 25.35
CA GLY A 93 33.20 48.06 26.51
C GLY A 93 32.78 46.60 26.24
N THR A 94 33.06 45.57 27.06
CA THR A 94 32.89 45.34 28.53
C THR A 94 31.41 45.26 28.95
N ASP A 95 30.88 44.18 29.56
CA ASP A 95 31.54 43.02 30.20
C ASP A 95 30.91 41.67 29.82
N GLY A 96 31.61 40.57 30.14
CA GLY A 96 31.24 39.23 29.72
C GLY A 96 30.21 38.53 30.61
N GLN A 97 29.28 37.80 29.99
CA GLN A 97 28.56 36.70 30.63
C GLN A 97 28.75 35.40 29.85
N LYS A 98 29.13 34.34 30.58
CA LYS A 98 29.43 33.01 30.07
C LYS A 98 28.14 32.25 29.79
N ALA A 99 27.43 32.64 28.72
CA ALA A 99 26.20 31.98 28.29
C ALA A 99 26.50 30.51 27.97
N ALA A 100 25.95 29.60 28.77
CA ALA A 100 25.99 28.17 28.47
C ALA A 100 25.17 27.92 27.19
N SER A 101 25.77 27.26 26.20
CA SER A 101 25.08 26.88 24.95
C SER A 101 24.13 25.70 25.20
N GLY A 102 23.08 25.95 25.97
CA GLY A 102 21.91 25.08 26.00
C GLY A 102 21.24 25.14 24.64
N THR A 103 21.32 24.06 23.88
CA THR A 103 20.54 23.90 22.65
C THR A 103 19.07 23.80 23.02
N ALA A 104 18.41 24.94 23.10
CA ALA A 104 16.97 25.02 23.29
C ALA A 104 16.28 24.35 22.10
N GLU A 105 15.86 23.11 22.32
CA GLU A 105 15.00 22.37 21.40
C GLU A 105 13.77 23.24 21.12
N ARG A 106 13.59 23.65 19.86
CA ARG A 106 12.44 24.44 19.45
C ARG A 106 11.21 23.55 19.51
N VAL A 107 10.52 23.58 20.65
CA VAL A 107 9.21 22.95 20.85
C VAL A 107 8.31 23.39 19.70
N ARG A 108 8.06 22.46 18.76
CA ARG A 108 7.12 22.70 17.67
C ARG A 108 5.72 22.69 18.27
N VAL A 109 5.15 23.88 18.43
CA VAL A 109 3.75 24.03 18.83
C VAL A 109 2.89 23.68 17.62
N TYR A 110 2.26 22.51 17.66
CA TYR A 110 1.27 22.11 16.67
C TYR A 110 -0.09 22.69 17.08
N ALA A 111 -0.59 23.65 16.32
CA ALA A 111 -1.88 24.27 16.53
C ALA A 111 -2.96 23.60 15.65
N LEU A 112 -4.21 23.63 16.11
CA LEU A 112 -5.37 23.28 15.29
C LEU A 112 -5.73 24.45 14.37
N SER A 113 -6.30 24.13 13.20
CA SER A 113 -6.98 25.12 12.37
C SER A 113 -8.14 25.75 13.16
N GLU A 114 -8.36 27.05 13.00
CA GLU A 114 -9.57 27.68 13.52
C GLU A 114 -10.84 27.08 12.88
N PRO A 115 -11.93 26.88 13.64
CA PRO A 115 -13.21 26.47 13.07
C PRO A 115 -13.69 27.46 12.02
N LEU A 116 -14.10 26.94 10.86
CA LEU A 116 -14.72 27.75 9.82
C LEU A 116 -16.24 27.85 10.06
N PRO A 117 -16.91 28.87 9.48
CA PRO A 117 -18.37 28.92 9.46
C PRO A 117 -18.96 27.60 8.94
N ALA A 118 -19.98 27.09 9.66
CA ALA A 118 -20.67 25.85 9.30
C ALA A 118 -21.17 25.92 7.84
N ALA A 119 -21.01 24.81 7.12
CA ALA A 119 -21.45 24.74 5.73
C ALA A 119 -22.97 24.83 5.61
N SER A 120 -23.45 25.51 4.58
CA SER A 120 -24.88 25.62 4.29
C SER A 120 -25.51 24.25 4.00
N PRO A 121 -26.83 24.08 4.18
CA PRO A 121 -27.51 22.81 3.89
C PRO A 121 -27.28 22.30 2.47
N GLU A 122 -27.12 23.19 1.49
CA GLU A 122 -26.79 22.81 0.12
C GLU A 122 -25.34 22.35 -0.06
N GLU A 123 -24.38 23.01 0.57
CA GLU A 123 -22.97 22.57 0.56
C GLU A 123 -22.83 21.20 1.22
N LEU A 124 -23.53 20.97 2.33
CA LEU A 124 -23.60 19.66 3.00
C LEU A 124 -24.24 18.59 2.11
N ALA A 125 -25.31 18.92 1.39
CA ALA A 125 -25.96 17.99 0.45
C ALA A 125 -25.05 17.64 -0.74
N ARG A 126 -24.37 18.63 -1.34
CA ARG A 126 -23.37 18.44 -2.40
C ARG A 126 -22.20 17.58 -1.90
N ALA A 127 -21.66 17.91 -0.73
CA ALA A 127 -20.56 17.16 -0.13
C ALA A 127 -20.93 15.69 0.16
N GLN A 128 -22.09 15.44 0.76
CA GLN A 128 -22.57 14.08 1.02
C GLN A 128 -22.74 13.29 -0.30
N ALA A 129 -23.21 13.91 -1.39
CA ALA A 129 -23.30 13.26 -2.69
C ALA A 129 -21.93 12.87 -3.29
N ILE A 130 -20.90 13.71 -3.12
CA ILE A 130 -19.51 13.40 -3.52
C ILE A 130 -18.99 12.20 -2.70
N VAL A 131 -19.21 12.21 -1.38
CA VAL A 131 -18.80 11.10 -0.48
C VAL A 131 -19.51 9.80 -0.83
N ASP A 132 -20.80 9.84 -1.15
CA ASP A 132 -21.55 8.63 -1.54
C ASP A 132 -21.15 8.09 -2.92
N TYR A 133 -20.72 8.96 -3.84
CA TYR A 133 -20.09 8.54 -5.09
C TYR A 133 -18.72 7.88 -4.83
N ALA A 134 -17.88 8.43 -3.94
CA ALA A 134 -16.61 7.82 -3.56
C ALA A 134 -16.80 6.46 -2.87
N ASN A 135 -17.72 6.38 -1.90
CA ASN A 135 -18.17 5.14 -1.26
C ASN A 135 -18.61 4.09 -2.31
N ARG A 136 -19.36 4.51 -3.33
CA ARG A 136 -19.81 3.64 -4.42
C ARG A 136 -18.63 3.18 -5.29
N SER A 137 -17.72 4.07 -5.65
CA SER A 137 -16.57 3.75 -6.49
C SER A 137 -15.64 2.74 -5.81
N GLY A 138 -15.39 2.89 -4.50
CA GLY A 138 -14.66 1.91 -3.69
C GLY A 138 -15.30 0.51 -3.75
N ARG A 139 -16.62 0.40 -3.65
CA ARG A 139 -17.34 -0.89 -3.73
C ARG A 139 -17.33 -1.49 -5.14
N VAL A 140 -17.58 -0.70 -6.18
CA VAL A 140 -17.68 -1.20 -7.57
C VAL A 140 -16.31 -1.60 -8.11
N LEU A 141 -15.27 -0.80 -7.85
CA LEU A 141 -13.88 -1.15 -8.17
C LEU A 141 -13.38 -2.30 -7.28
N GLY A 142 -13.89 -2.37 -6.04
CA GLY A 142 -13.72 -3.52 -5.14
C GLY A 142 -14.51 -4.78 -5.49
N SER A 143 -15.31 -4.76 -6.56
CA SER A 143 -16.03 -5.95 -7.05
C SER A 143 -15.26 -6.64 -8.17
N LEU A 144 -15.80 -7.75 -8.68
CA LEU A 144 -15.27 -8.40 -9.88
C LEU A 144 -15.23 -7.44 -11.10
N CYS A 145 -16.02 -6.37 -11.12
CA CYS A 145 -15.96 -5.35 -12.17
C CYS A 145 -14.64 -4.56 -12.19
N GLY A 146 -14.00 -4.29 -11.05
CA GLY A 146 -12.66 -3.70 -11.02
C GLY A 146 -11.52 -4.72 -10.90
N GLY A 147 -11.78 -5.88 -10.28
CA GLY A 147 -10.79 -6.92 -10.03
C GLY A 147 -10.51 -7.88 -11.20
N TYR A 148 -11.37 -7.98 -12.22
CA TYR A 148 -11.17 -8.96 -13.31
C TYR A 148 -9.84 -8.81 -14.09
N PRO A 149 -9.32 -7.59 -14.38
CA PRO A 149 -7.98 -7.43 -14.97
C PRO A 149 -6.85 -8.02 -14.12
N PHE A 150 -6.96 -7.99 -12.79
CA PHE A 150 -5.96 -8.62 -11.91
C PHE A 150 -6.01 -10.15 -11.98
N LEU A 151 -7.20 -10.75 -12.10
CA LEU A 151 -7.35 -12.20 -12.35
C LEU A 151 -6.69 -12.62 -13.66
N ILE A 152 -6.87 -11.85 -14.75
CA ILE A 152 -6.16 -12.08 -16.01
C ILE A 152 -4.64 -12.07 -15.79
N MET A 153 -4.11 -11.13 -14.99
CA MET A 153 -2.69 -11.09 -14.66
C MET A 153 -2.21 -12.31 -13.86
N THR A 154 -3.03 -12.87 -12.96
CA THR A 154 -2.75 -14.17 -12.33
C THR A 154 -2.65 -15.28 -13.38
N GLY A 155 -3.57 -15.30 -14.35
CA GLY A 155 -3.56 -16.25 -15.47
C GLY A 155 -2.40 -16.08 -16.46
N VAL A 156 -1.81 -14.88 -16.57
CA VAL A 156 -0.58 -14.62 -17.33
C VAL A 156 0.66 -15.09 -16.58
N ALA A 157 0.71 -14.89 -15.25
CA ALA A 157 1.79 -15.39 -14.41
C ALA A 157 1.87 -16.93 -14.45
N GLU A 158 0.72 -17.61 -14.40
CA GLU A 158 0.64 -19.07 -14.55
C GLU A 158 1.24 -19.55 -15.88
N TYR A 159 0.86 -18.95 -17.01
CA TYR A 159 1.41 -19.34 -18.32
C TYR A 159 2.93 -19.11 -18.39
N ARG A 160 3.43 -18.00 -17.84
CA ARG A 160 4.88 -17.70 -17.82
C ARG A 160 5.70 -18.70 -16.99
N GLN A 161 5.10 -19.38 -16.02
CA GLN A 161 5.77 -20.38 -15.19
C GLN A 161 5.59 -21.81 -15.75
N ASN A 162 4.35 -22.17 -16.07
CA ASN A 162 3.92 -23.55 -16.26
C ASN A 162 3.38 -23.85 -17.67
N TYR A 163 3.38 -22.86 -18.59
CA TYR A 163 2.83 -22.95 -19.95
C TYR A 163 1.32 -23.32 -20.02
N VAL A 164 0.60 -23.24 -18.90
CA VAL A 164 -0.86 -23.47 -18.82
C VAL A 164 -1.62 -22.19 -18.50
N THR A 165 -2.90 -22.14 -18.88
CA THR A 165 -3.79 -21.00 -18.56
C THR A 165 -4.82 -21.38 -17.50
N LEU A 166 -5.12 -20.43 -16.61
CA LEU A 166 -6.16 -20.59 -15.60
C LEU A 166 -7.56 -20.44 -16.21
N SER A 167 -8.46 -21.38 -15.87
CA SER A 167 -9.90 -21.15 -15.96
C SER A 167 -10.39 -20.63 -14.62
N PHE A 168 -10.92 -19.40 -14.59
CA PHE A 168 -11.36 -18.75 -13.35
C PHE A 168 -12.68 -19.31 -12.79
N GLY A 169 -13.38 -20.20 -13.51
CA GLY A 169 -14.63 -20.82 -13.06
C GLY A 169 -15.81 -19.84 -12.91
N ILE A 170 -15.69 -18.65 -13.49
CA ILE A 170 -16.65 -17.54 -13.43
C ILE A 170 -16.77 -16.91 -14.82
N ASP A 171 -17.96 -16.42 -15.17
CA ASP A 171 -18.16 -15.71 -16.43
C ASP A 171 -17.42 -14.36 -16.41
N PRO A 172 -16.73 -13.97 -17.51
CA PRO A 172 -16.07 -12.67 -17.61
C PRO A 172 -17.13 -11.57 -17.59
N PRO A 173 -17.14 -10.66 -16.58
CA PRO A 173 -18.14 -9.59 -16.59
C PRO A 173 -17.81 -8.61 -17.71
N SER A 174 -18.86 -8.08 -18.36
CA SER A 174 -18.72 -7.13 -19.49
C SER A 174 -17.78 -5.97 -19.13
N ALA A 175 -16.90 -5.56 -20.06
CA ALA A 175 -15.89 -4.52 -19.81
C ALA A 175 -16.46 -3.28 -19.09
N GLN A 176 -17.60 -2.80 -19.57
CA GLN A 176 -18.32 -1.61 -19.11
C GLN A 176 -19.05 -1.75 -17.75
N CYS A 177 -18.97 -2.88 -17.05
CA CYS A 177 -19.81 -3.08 -15.86
C CYS A 177 -19.47 -2.14 -14.70
N ALA A 178 -18.21 -1.72 -14.56
CA ALA A 178 -17.85 -0.68 -13.61
C ALA A 178 -18.47 0.68 -14.00
N ARG A 179 -18.37 1.06 -15.29
CA ARG A 179 -18.89 2.33 -15.79
C ARG A 179 -20.41 2.48 -15.58
N LYS A 180 -21.19 1.41 -15.80
CA LYS A 180 -22.66 1.39 -15.57
C LYS A 180 -23.10 1.81 -14.16
N GLU A 181 -22.25 1.67 -13.15
CA GLU A 181 -22.56 2.08 -11.78
C GLU A 181 -21.83 3.38 -11.36
N LEU A 182 -20.85 3.81 -12.15
CA LEU A 182 -19.92 4.92 -11.86
C LEU A 182 -19.92 6.04 -12.92
N ASP A 183 -20.91 6.10 -13.81
CA ASP A 183 -21.11 7.26 -14.68
C ASP A 183 -21.20 8.54 -13.80
N PRO A 184 -20.37 9.58 -14.02
CA PRO A 184 -20.26 10.72 -13.11
C PRO A 184 -21.60 11.47 -12.89
N PRO A 185 -22.01 11.71 -11.64
CA PRO A 185 -23.24 12.43 -11.35
C PRO A 185 -23.12 13.93 -11.71
N LYS A 186 -24.01 14.39 -12.60
CA LYS A 186 -23.97 15.74 -13.17
C LYS A 186 -24.19 16.84 -12.13
N ASN A 187 -23.35 17.86 -12.20
CA ASN A 187 -23.31 19.03 -11.32
C ASN A 187 -23.00 18.72 -9.84
N VAL A 188 -22.53 17.51 -9.50
CA VAL A 188 -22.19 17.14 -8.11
C VAL A 188 -20.78 17.58 -7.72
N PHE A 189 -19.81 17.55 -8.65
CA PHE A 189 -18.43 17.95 -8.39
C PHE A 189 -18.17 19.46 -8.58
N GLY A 190 -19.18 20.23 -9.00
CA GLY A 190 -19.03 21.65 -9.32
C GLY A 190 -18.96 22.55 -8.09
N SER A 191 -17.86 23.30 -7.97
CA SER A 191 -17.80 24.55 -7.19
C SER A 191 -18.31 25.74 -8.01
N GLU A 192 -18.49 26.90 -7.37
CA GLU A 192 -18.89 28.18 -8.01
C GLU A 192 -17.96 28.61 -9.17
N THR A 193 -16.75 28.05 -9.23
CA THR A 193 -15.76 28.23 -10.32
C THR A 193 -16.12 27.53 -11.64
N GLY A 194 -17.05 26.56 -11.63
CA GLY A 194 -17.59 25.96 -12.86
C GLY A 194 -16.76 24.83 -13.48
N ASP A 195 -16.00 24.08 -12.68
CA ASP A 195 -15.10 22.98 -13.09
C ASP A 195 -15.83 21.78 -13.75
N LYS A 196 -16.28 21.93 -15.00
CA LYS A 196 -16.87 20.84 -15.82
C LYS A 196 -15.89 19.72 -16.15
N ASP A 197 -14.60 19.99 -15.99
CA ASP A 197 -13.52 19.06 -16.37
C ASP A 197 -13.50 17.81 -15.50
N ILE A 198 -14.02 17.85 -14.26
CA ILE A 198 -14.00 16.71 -13.33
C ILE A 198 -14.87 15.55 -13.86
N GLU A 199 -16.08 15.84 -14.32
CA GLU A 199 -16.97 14.83 -14.92
C GLU A 199 -16.32 14.21 -16.18
N ALA A 200 -15.70 15.04 -17.02
CA ALA A 200 -15.02 14.60 -18.23
C ALA A 200 -13.74 13.79 -17.96
N GLU A 201 -12.96 14.14 -16.92
CA GLU A 201 -11.78 13.38 -16.48
C GLU A 201 -12.17 11.99 -15.99
N LEU A 202 -13.20 11.90 -15.12
CA LEU A 202 -13.70 10.64 -14.59
C LEU A 202 -14.28 9.75 -15.70
N GLU A 203 -15.09 10.31 -16.61
CA GLU A 203 -15.63 9.56 -17.75
C GLU A 203 -14.50 9.06 -18.68
N LYS A 204 -13.53 9.92 -19.00
CA LYS A 204 -12.36 9.58 -19.84
C LYS A 204 -11.51 8.47 -19.22
N ALA A 205 -11.35 8.47 -17.89
CA ALA A 205 -10.64 7.41 -17.18
C ALA A 205 -11.40 6.07 -17.23
N LEU A 206 -12.72 6.08 -16.97
CA LEU A 206 -13.57 4.89 -17.10
C LEU A 206 -13.59 4.35 -18.55
N GLN A 207 -13.69 5.22 -19.55
CA GLN A 207 -13.58 4.84 -20.96
C GLN A 207 -12.20 4.22 -21.29
N GLN A 208 -11.11 4.70 -20.70
CA GLN A 208 -9.78 4.10 -20.89
C GLN A 208 -9.70 2.72 -20.23
N MET A 209 -10.22 2.58 -19.00
CA MET A 209 -10.30 1.30 -18.29
C MET A 209 -11.08 0.24 -19.07
N ASP A 210 -12.26 0.59 -19.59
CA ASP A 210 -13.09 -0.28 -20.44
C ASP A 210 -12.32 -0.82 -21.66
N ARG A 211 -11.63 0.08 -22.38
CA ARG A 211 -10.85 -0.25 -23.59
C ARG A 211 -9.70 -1.21 -23.28
N GLN A 212 -8.96 -0.97 -22.20
CA GLN A 212 -7.83 -1.83 -21.82
C GLN A 212 -8.31 -3.20 -21.34
N ARG A 213 -9.36 -3.25 -20.50
CA ARG A 213 -9.97 -4.50 -20.03
C ARG A 213 -10.47 -5.37 -21.19
N GLU A 214 -11.10 -4.78 -22.20
CA GLU A 214 -11.54 -5.50 -23.40
C GLU A 214 -10.37 -5.99 -24.27
N SER A 215 -9.25 -5.24 -24.32
CA SER A 215 -8.02 -5.71 -24.98
C SER A 215 -7.39 -6.88 -24.24
N MET A 216 -7.26 -6.79 -22.91
CA MET A 216 -6.75 -7.89 -22.07
C MET A 216 -7.62 -9.14 -22.19
N ARG A 217 -8.94 -9.00 -22.17
CA ARG A 217 -9.88 -10.12 -22.33
C ARG A 217 -9.63 -10.86 -23.65
N LYS A 218 -9.57 -10.13 -24.77
CA LYS A 218 -9.35 -10.70 -26.11
C LYS A 218 -7.99 -11.37 -26.29
N ASP A 219 -6.93 -10.80 -25.72
CA ASP A 219 -5.59 -11.41 -25.81
C ASP A 219 -5.42 -12.59 -24.84
N TYR A 220 -6.13 -12.58 -23.70
CA TYR A 220 -6.17 -13.74 -22.80
C TYR A 220 -7.01 -14.89 -23.37
N GLU A 221 -8.12 -14.60 -24.05
CA GLU A 221 -8.90 -15.61 -24.78
C GLU A 221 -8.05 -16.30 -25.86
N LYS A 222 -7.33 -15.54 -26.70
CA LYS A 222 -6.35 -16.12 -27.65
C LYS A 222 -5.26 -16.95 -26.98
N LEU A 223 -4.79 -16.55 -25.79
CA LEU A 223 -3.76 -17.30 -25.04
C LEU A 223 -4.32 -18.63 -24.53
N ARG A 224 -5.58 -18.66 -24.10
CA ARG A 224 -6.29 -19.90 -23.72
C ARG A 224 -6.51 -20.81 -24.93
N ASP A 225 -6.93 -20.25 -26.05
CA ASP A 225 -7.16 -21.00 -27.29
C ASP A 225 -5.84 -21.62 -27.81
N TYR A 226 -4.75 -20.84 -27.80
CA TYR A 226 -3.41 -21.28 -28.15
C TYR A 226 -2.91 -22.43 -27.27
N VAL A 227 -3.10 -22.36 -25.95
CA VAL A 227 -2.71 -23.41 -25.00
C VAL A 227 -3.62 -24.64 -25.06
N ALA A 228 -4.85 -24.50 -25.54
CA ALA A 228 -5.79 -25.61 -25.74
C ALA A 228 -5.61 -26.33 -27.08
N ASP A 229 -4.89 -25.75 -28.04
CA ASP A 229 -4.66 -26.34 -29.36
C ASP A 229 -3.60 -27.45 -29.31
N THR A 230 -4.05 -28.70 -29.22
CA THR A 230 -3.16 -29.88 -29.23
C THR A 230 -2.60 -30.22 -30.62
N SER A 231 -2.85 -29.42 -31.66
CA SER A 231 -2.29 -29.63 -33.00
C SER A 231 -0.99 -28.86 -33.25
N ILE A 232 -0.67 -27.87 -32.41
CA ILE A 232 0.58 -27.11 -32.49
C ILE A 232 1.66 -27.67 -31.55
N VAL A 233 2.91 -27.30 -31.83
CA VAL A 233 4.03 -27.43 -30.88
C VAL A 233 4.29 -26.04 -30.31
N ASP A 234 4.06 -25.84 -29.01
CA ASP A 234 4.24 -24.53 -28.37
C ASP A 234 5.74 -24.17 -28.28
N ASP A 235 6.18 -23.23 -29.12
CA ASP A 235 7.52 -22.61 -29.06
C ASP A 235 7.60 -21.45 -28.05
N GLY A 236 6.45 -21.11 -27.47
CA GLY A 236 6.16 -19.99 -26.58
C GLY A 236 6.23 -18.61 -27.24
N VAL A 237 6.48 -18.48 -28.54
CA VAL A 237 6.68 -17.18 -29.20
C VAL A 237 5.35 -16.41 -29.25
N LEU A 238 4.26 -17.06 -29.64
CA LEU A 238 2.94 -16.42 -29.62
C LEU A 238 2.44 -16.21 -28.19
N GLY A 239 2.62 -17.19 -27.30
CA GLY A 239 2.28 -17.07 -25.88
C GLY A 239 2.98 -15.88 -25.19
N ARG A 240 4.32 -15.80 -25.27
CA ARG A 240 5.11 -14.67 -24.72
C ARG A 240 4.69 -13.33 -25.33
N ARG A 241 4.34 -13.28 -26.62
CA ARG A 241 3.81 -12.07 -27.28
C ARG A 241 2.45 -11.65 -26.72
N LEU A 242 1.54 -12.59 -26.49
CA LEU A 242 0.23 -12.33 -25.89
C LEU A 242 0.37 -11.86 -24.44
N CYS A 243 1.17 -12.52 -23.60
CA CYS A 243 1.48 -12.06 -22.24
C CYS A 243 1.98 -10.61 -22.21
N THR A 244 2.93 -10.28 -23.10
CA THR A 244 3.49 -8.92 -23.21
C THR A 244 2.43 -7.89 -23.65
N SER A 245 1.47 -8.28 -24.50
CA SER A 245 0.33 -7.44 -24.89
C SER A 245 -0.61 -7.19 -23.71
N ILE A 246 -0.96 -8.24 -22.98
CA ILE A 246 -1.84 -8.20 -21.80
C ILE A 246 -1.21 -7.35 -20.69
N GLU A 247 0.08 -7.52 -20.41
CA GLU A 247 0.85 -6.72 -19.45
C GLU A 247 0.86 -5.23 -19.81
N LYS A 248 1.02 -4.90 -21.10
CA LYS A 248 0.98 -3.51 -21.57
C LYS A 248 -0.41 -2.89 -21.41
N ALA A 249 -1.46 -3.62 -21.79
CA ALA A 249 -2.84 -3.18 -21.60
C ALA A 249 -3.18 -3.03 -20.11
N TYR A 250 -2.69 -3.94 -19.26
CA TYR A 250 -2.88 -3.88 -17.82
C TYR A 250 -2.21 -2.68 -17.17
N ARG A 251 -0.99 -2.31 -17.57
CA ARG A 251 -0.34 -1.05 -17.10
C ARG A 251 -1.20 0.17 -17.45
N ALA A 252 -1.67 0.25 -18.68
CA ALA A 252 -2.55 1.33 -19.14
C ALA A 252 -3.95 1.32 -18.47
N TYR A 253 -4.42 0.17 -17.96
CA TYR A 253 -5.60 0.05 -17.10
C TYR A 253 -5.31 0.58 -15.69
N ALA A 254 -4.21 0.15 -15.07
CA ALA A 254 -3.81 0.54 -13.72
C ALA A 254 -3.55 2.06 -13.61
N GLU A 255 -2.90 2.68 -14.61
CA GLU A 255 -2.75 4.13 -14.67
C GLU A 255 -4.11 4.87 -14.75
N ALA A 256 -5.07 4.34 -15.50
CA ALA A 256 -6.39 4.95 -15.66
C ALA A 256 -7.23 4.79 -14.38
N LEU A 257 -7.11 3.64 -13.71
CA LEU A 257 -7.67 3.36 -12.39
C LEU A 257 -7.10 4.30 -11.33
N GLU A 258 -5.77 4.47 -11.25
CA GLU A 258 -5.10 5.39 -10.32
C GLU A 258 -5.51 6.85 -10.57
N ARG A 259 -5.61 7.26 -11.84
CA ARG A 259 -6.11 8.60 -12.24
C ARG A 259 -7.55 8.82 -11.79
N PHE A 260 -8.44 7.85 -12.01
CA PHE A 260 -9.82 7.91 -11.55
C PHE A 260 -9.89 7.96 -10.01
N GLN A 261 -9.28 7.02 -9.31
CA GLN A 261 -9.31 6.92 -7.85
C GLN A 261 -8.73 8.18 -7.20
N SER A 262 -7.59 8.67 -7.67
CA SER A 262 -6.98 9.90 -7.14
C SER A 262 -7.87 11.13 -7.29
N ARG A 263 -8.60 11.28 -8.40
CA ARG A 263 -9.55 12.40 -8.54
C ARG A 263 -10.72 12.24 -7.58
N VAL A 264 -11.29 11.04 -7.46
CA VAL A 264 -12.42 10.78 -6.55
C VAL A 264 -12.04 10.95 -5.08
N ASP A 265 -10.85 10.49 -4.68
CA ASP A 265 -10.32 10.67 -3.32
C ASP A 265 -10.08 12.16 -3.00
N ASN A 266 -9.57 12.94 -3.95
CA ASN A 266 -9.34 14.38 -3.79
C ASN A 266 -10.66 15.14 -3.60
N GLU A 267 -11.69 14.88 -4.41
CA GLU A 267 -12.99 15.53 -4.24
C GLU A 267 -13.71 15.05 -2.97
N ALA A 268 -13.59 13.76 -2.60
CA ALA A 268 -14.10 13.24 -1.35
C ALA A 268 -13.48 13.96 -0.14
N ALA A 269 -12.16 14.19 -0.14
CA ALA A 269 -11.48 14.93 0.91
C ALA A 269 -11.96 16.40 1.00
N ARG A 270 -12.18 17.08 -0.13
CA ARG A 270 -12.75 18.46 -0.17
C ARG A 270 -14.20 18.50 0.34
N ALA A 271 -14.98 17.49 0.01
CA ALA A 271 -16.35 17.31 0.49
C ALA A 271 -16.38 17.05 2.00
N GLN A 272 -15.56 16.12 2.50
CA GLN A 272 -15.44 15.81 3.93
C GLN A 272 -14.93 17.00 4.73
N ASP A 273 -14.00 17.80 4.19
CA ASP A 273 -13.59 19.05 4.82
C ASP A 273 -14.74 20.08 4.93
N THR A 274 -15.62 20.11 3.93
CA THR A 274 -16.84 20.95 3.94
C THR A 274 -17.85 20.44 4.98
N MET A 275 -17.97 19.12 5.17
CA MET A 275 -18.78 18.49 6.22
C MET A 275 -18.20 18.61 7.65
N LEU A 276 -16.98 19.12 7.79
CA LEU A 276 -16.24 19.18 9.06
C LEU A 276 -15.78 20.60 9.44
N ARG A 277 -16.26 21.65 8.75
CA ARG A 277 -15.80 23.05 8.92
C ARG A 277 -15.79 23.52 10.38
N ASP A 278 -16.84 23.20 11.12
CA ASP A 278 -17.09 23.55 12.52
C ASP A 278 -16.75 22.40 13.50
N HIS A 279 -16.33 21.24 13.01
CA HIS A 279 -16.11 20.05 13.83
C HIS A 279 -14.75 20.10 14.55
N PRO A 280 -14.69 19.95 15.89
CA PRO A 280 -13.44 20.14 16.66
C PRO A 280 -12.32 19.14 16.32
N LEU A 281 -12.63 17.99 15.71
CA LEU A 281 -11.64 17.00 15.26
C LEU A 281 -11.37 17.06 13.75
N ARG A 282 -11.74 18.14 13.04
CA ARG A 282 -11.51 18.34 11.60
C ARG A 282 -10.12 17.93 11.13
N ASP A 283 -9.07 18.46 11.75
CA ASP A 283 -7.67 18.19 11.38
C ASP A 283 -7.22 16.76 11.71
N HIS A 284 -7.72 16.19 12.80
CA HIS A 284 -7.49 14.79 13.15
C HIS A 284 -8.09 13.86 12.08
N VAL A 285 -9.31 14.13 11.63
CA VAL A 285 -9.97 13.35 10.56
C VAL A 285 -9.24 13.53 9.22
N ARG A 286 -8.89 14.78 8.84
CA ARG A 286 -8.09 15.08 7.64
C ARG A 286 -6.80 14.25 7.58
N LEU A 287 -5.99 14.27 8.64
CA LEU A 287 -4.71 13.54 8.70
C LEU A 287 -4.91 12.03 8.64
N VAL A 288 -5.87 11.49 9.41
CA VAL A 288 -6.22 10.07 9.38
C VAL A 288 -6.65 9.63 7.97
N MET A 289 -7.47 10.43 7.29
CA MET A 289 -7.92 10.13 5.93
C MET A 289 -6.80 10.22 4.89
N LYS A 290 -5.89 11.18 5.02
CA LYS A 290 -4.67 11.30 4.20
C LYS A 290 -3.80 10.05 4.34
N MET A 291 -3.50 9.64 5.58
CA MET A 291 -2.74 8.42 5.89
C MET A 291 -3.42 7.16 5.34
N VAL A 292 -4.72 6.95 5.58
CA VAL A 292 -5.47 5.78 5.06
C VAL A 292 -5.43 5.72 3.53
N SER A 293 -5.54 6.86 2.85
CA SER A 293 -5.51 6.94 1.38
C SER A 293 -4.12 6.65 0.82
N LEU A 294 -3.06 7.16 1.46
CA LEU A 294 -1.68 6.84 1.14
C LEU A 294 -1.40 5.34 1.32
N ILE A 295 -1.72 4.79 2.50
CA ILE A 295 -1.52 3.36 2.81
C ILE A 295 -2.29 2.48 1.81
N ARG A 296 -3.53 2.84 1.45
CA ARG A 296 -4.32 2.11 0.44
C ARG A 296 -3.62 2.09 -0.92
N ARG A 297 -3.24 3.26 -1.45
CA ARG A 297 -2.59 3.35 -2.77
C ARG A 297 -1.31 2.52 -2.85
N GLN A 298 -0.48 2.52 -1.80
CA GLN A 298 0.70 1.66 -1.79
C GLN A 298 0.33 0.17 -1.65
N ALA A 299 -0.61 -0.21 -0.78
CA ALA A 299 -1.04 -1.60 -0.65
C ALA A 299 -1.62 -2.17 -1.96
N ASP A 300 -2.43 -1.41 -2.69
CA ASP A 300 -3.01 -1.84 -3.96
C ASP A 300 -1.95 -1.90 -5.09
N ARG A 301 -0.96 -0.99 -5.11
CA ARG A 301 0.22 -1.10 -6.00
C ARG A 301 1.07 -2.35 -5.69
N LEU A 302 1.34 -2.61 -4.42
CA LEU A 302 2.12 -3.76 -3.94
C LEU A 302 1.45 -5.11 -4.27
N ALA A 303 0.13 -5.18 -4.29
CA ALA A 303 -0.59 -6.40 -4.64
C ALA A 303 -0.37 -6.84 -6.10
N VAL A 304 0.04 -5.91 -6.96
CA VAL A 304 0.10 -6.07 -8.43
C VAL A 304 1.49 -6.48 -8.94
N ALA A 305 2.55 -5.95 -8.35
CA ALA A 305 3.93 -6.22 -8.72
C ALA A 305 4.83 -6.08 -7.47
N GLU A 306 6.13 -6.37 -7.61
CA GLU A 306 7.11 -5.77 -6.71
C GLU A 306 7.38 -4.33 -7.18
N PRO A 307 7.40 -3.35 -6.26
CA PRO A 307 7.68 -1.97 -6.61
C PRO A 307 9.18 -1.80 -6.86
N ASP A 308 9.53 -0.74 -7.59
CA ASP A 308 10.87 -0.16 -7.45
C ASP A 308 11.02 0.35 -6.01
N PRO A 309 12.05 -0.08 -5.23
CA PRO A 309 12.28 0.43 -3.87
C PRO A 309 12.38 1.96 -3.79
N ALA A 310 12.85 2.65 -4.84
CA ALA A 310 12.89 4.11 -4.89
C ALA A 310 11.47 4.72 -4.93
N SER A 311 10.50 4.04 -5.57
CA SER A 311 9.11 4.53 -5.67
C SER A 311 8.35 4.58 -4.33
N LEU A 312 8.93 4.01 -3.27
CA LEU A 312 8.39 4.05 -1.91
C LEU A 312 9.02 5.12 -1.00
N GLU A 313 10.12 5.76 -1.41
CA GLU A 313 10.82 6.75 -0.57
C GLU A 313 9.91 7.92 -0.18
N GLU A 314 9.29 8.57 -1.18
CA GLU A 314 8.35 9.67 -0.94
C GLU A 314 7.10 9.24 -0.14
N PRO A 315 6.39 8.14 -0.47
CA PRO A 315 5.30 7.62 0.38
C PRO A 315 5.71 7.30 1.83
N ILE A 316 6.92 6.78 2.06
CA ILE A 316 7.44 6.46 3.41
C ILE A 316 7.78 7.76 4.16
N ARG A 317 8.30 8.77 3.48
CA ARG A 317 8.58 10.10 4.03
C ARG A 317 7.28 10.80 4.42
N GLU A 318 6.34 10.92 3.49
CA GLU A 318 5.02 11.56 3.69
C GLU A 318 4.23 10.88 4.81
N LEU A 319 4.18 9.55 4.84
CA LEU A 319 3.49 8.82 5.92
C LEU A 319 4.15 9.02 7.29
N SER A 320 5.49 9.14 7.36
CA SER A 320 6.17 9.45 8.62
C SER A 320 5.82 10.87 9.10
N GLU A 321 5.86 11.85 8.21
CA GLU A 321 5.55 13.25 8.51
C GLU A 321 4.09 13.43 8.96
N ASP A 322 3.13 12.78 8.29
CA ASP A 322 1.72 12.79 8.69
C ASP A 322 1.49 12.15 10.07
N ILE A 323 2.17 11.03 10.36
CA ILE A 323 2.10 10.34 11.66
C ILE A 323 2.67 11.22 12.77
N ASP A 324 3.87 11.77 12.56
CA ASP A 324 4.56 12.53 13.59
C ASP A 324 3.85 13.87 13.85
N LEU A 325 3.24 14.49 12.83
CA LEU A 325 2.30 15.60 13.00
C LEU A 325 1.05 15.18 13.79
N ALA A 326 0.42 14.07 13.41
CA ALA A 326 -0.83 13.58 14.02
C ALA A 326 -0.68 13.15 15.49
N GLU A 327 0.50 12.67 15.91
CA GLU A 327 0.74 12.33 17.31
C GLU A 327 0.88 13.57 18.22
N HIS A 328 1.50 14.64 17.72
CA HIS A 328 1.76 15.86 18.50
C HIS A 328 0.62 16.89 18.42
N LEU A 329 -0.37 16.67 17.54
CA LEU A 329 -1.57 17.50 17.46
C LEU A 329 -2.38 17.43 18.78
N PRO A 330 -2.78 18.57 19.38
CA PRO A 330 -3.52 18.58 20.64
C PRO A 330 -4.97 18.10 20.43
N PHE A 331 -5.43 17.17 21.27
CA PHE A 331 -6.72 16.50 21.09
C PHE A 331 -7.85 17.19 21.90
N PRO A 332 -8.81 17.88 21.27
CA PRO A 332 -9.82 18.68 21.97
C PRO A 332 -11.02 17.88 22.53
N MET A 333 -11.17 16.60 22.19
CA MET A 333 -12.30 15.76 22.65
C MET A 333 -11.84 14.45 23.32
N PRO A 334 -11.22 14.52 24.52
CA PRO A 334 -10.69 13.36 25.21
C PRO A 334 -11.76 12.29 25.51
N GLY A 335 -11.35 11.02 25.50
CA GLY A 335 -12.22 9.86 25.75
C GLY A 335 -12.16 8.81 24.63
N GLU A 336 -13.29 8.17 24.33
CA GLU A 336 -13.39 7.10 23.31
C GLU A 336 -12.86 7.52 21.91
N PRO A 337 -13.15 8.72 21.37
CA PRO A 337 -12.57 9.15 20.09
C PRO A 337 -11.04 9.29 20.13
N GLU A 338 -10.47 9.82 21.22
CA GLU A 338 -9.01 9.90 21.36
C GLU A 338 -8.40 8.50 21.46
N MET A 339 -9.00 7.61 22.26
CA MET A 339 -8.51 6.24 22.42
C MET A 339 -8.39 5.53 21.06
N TYR A 340 -9.40 5.60 20.20
CA TYR A 340 -9.34 4.97 18.88
C TYR A 340 -8.43 5.72 17.90
N TYR A 341 -8.32 7.05 17.99
CA TYR A 341 -7.35 7.82 17.22
C TYR A 341 -5.91 7.38 17.53
N ARG A 342 -5.53 7.30 18.81
CA ARG A 342 -4.21 6.83 19.24
C ARG A 342 -3.96 5.36 18.83
N GLN A 343 -5.00 4.52 18.86
CA GLN A 343 -4.92 3.15 18.33
C GLN A 343 -4.70 3.11 16.81
N PHE A 344 -5.36 4.00 16.03
CA PHE A 344 -5.14 4.12 14.60
C PHE A 344 -3.68 4.53 14.30
N LEU A 345 -3.14 5.54 14.99
CA LEU A 345 -1.74 5.99 14.78
C LEU A 345 -0.72 4.88 15.07
N LYS A 346 -0.97 4.04 16.09
CA LYS A 346 -0.17 2.83 16.32
C LYS A 346 -0.18 1.87 15.13
N GLY A 347 -1.33 1.73 14.46
CA GLY A 347 -1.47 0.96 13.22
C GLY A 347 -0.79 1.60 12.01
N ALA A 348 -0.89 2.93 11.88
CA ALA A 348 -0.18 3.69 10.84
C ALA A 348 1.35 3.53 10.98
N ARG A 349 1.89 3.58 12.21
CA ARG A 349 3.31 3.27 12.47
C ARG A 349 3.70 1.82 12.16
N ALA A 350 2.81 0.86 12.43
CA ALA A 350 3.06 -0.54 12.06
C ALA A 350 3.10 -0.73 10.53
N MET A 351 2.18 -0.08 9.78
CA MET A 351 2.23 -0.05 8.30
C MET A 351 3.50 0.63 7.78
N LEU A 352 3.90 1.77 8.35
CA LEU A 352 5.15 2.47 8.00
C LEU A 352 6.39 1.58 8.22
N ALA A 353 6.43 0.83 9.33
CA ALA A 353 7.50 -0.13 9.58
C ALA A 353 7.53 -1.27 8.56
N ILE A 354 6.37 -1.78 8.12
CA ILE A 354 6.27 -2.81 7.08
C ILE A 354 6.68 -2.27 5.70
N PHE A 355 6.31 -1.03 5.35
CA PHE A 355 6.78 -0.40 4.11
C PHE A 355 8.29 -0.22 4.10
N ARG A 356 8.89 0.31 5.18
CA ARG A 356 10.35 0.42 5.35
C ARG A 356 11.04 -0.95 5.27
N ARG A 357 10.44 -1.98 5.88
CA ARG A 357 10.94 -3.35 5.80
C ARG A 357 10.94 -3.89 4.38
N GLY A 358 9.82 -3.78 3.65
CA GLY A 358 9.72 -4.26 2.27
C GLY A 358 10.56 -3.45 1.27
N GLN A 359 10.88 -2.19 1.57
CA GLN A 359 11.85 -1.41 0.80
C GLN A 359 13.29 -1.94 0.93
N LEU A 360 13.64 -2.54 2.07
CA LEU A 360 14.98 -3.09 2.35
C LEU A 360 15.11 -4.58 2.02
N GLU A 361 14.10 -5.38 2.35
CA GLU A 361 14.09 -6.85 2.22
C GLU A 361 13.40 -7.34 0.93
N SER A 362 12.91 -6.42 0.09
CA SER A 362 11.92 -6.67 -0.97
C SER A 362 10.56 -7.15 -0.43
N PHE A 363 9.52 -7.07 -1.27
CA PHE A 363 8.17 -7.50 -0.89
C PHE A 363 7.98 -9.01 -1.12
N HIS A 364 8.84 -9.81 -0.48
CA HIS A 364 8.71 -11.26 -0.46
C HIS A 364 7.45 -11.71 0.32
N GLU A 365 7.05 -12.98 0.17
CA GLU A 365 5.76 -13.50 0.65
C GLU A 365 5.44 -13.16 2.13
N GLY A 366 6.39 -13.34 3.05
CA GLY A 366 6.19 -13.04 4.47
C GLY A 366 5.97 -11.54 4.77
N VAL A 367 6.60 -10.64 4.00
CA VAL A 367 6.35 -9.19 4.07
C VAL A 367 4.97 -8.86 3.48
N ARG A 368 4.59 -9.50 2.36
CA ARG A 368 3.23 -9.38 1.79
C ARG A 368 2.15 -9.88 2.75
N GLN A 369 2.39 -10.95 3.50
CA GLN A 369 1.47 -11.43 4.53
C GLN A 369 1.34 -10.40 5.66
N SER A 370 2.47 -9.95 6.22
CA SER A 370 2.50 -8.93 7.28
C SER A 370 1.75 -7.66 6.88
N LEU A 371 1.97 -7.17 5.65
CA LEU A 371 1.29 -6.03 5.05
C LEU A 371 -0.22 -6.23 5.01
N ASN A 372 -0.69 -7.39 4.53
CA ASN A 372 -2.12 -7.68 4.42
C ASN A 372 -2.81 -7.80 5.79
N GLU A 373 -2.15 -8.42 6.77
CA GLU A 373 -2.67 -8.57 8.12
C GLU A 373 -2.79 -7.21 8.83
N GLU A 374 -1.71 -6.43 8.88
CA GLU A 374 -1.71 -5.13 9.55
C GLU A 374 -2.52 -4.08 8.78
N TRP A 375 -2.64 -4.16 7.45
CA TRP A 375 -3.58 -3.30 6.69
C TRP A 375 -5.03 -3.55 7.14
N ASN A 376 -5.41 -4.81 7.31
CA ASN A 376 -6.74 -5.17 7.80
C ASN A 376 -6.95 -4.73 9.26
N ALA A 377 -5.93 -4.82 10.12
CA ALA A 377 -6.00 -4.29 11.49
C ALA A 377 -6.10 -2.75 11.51
N CYS A 378 -5.31 -2.06 10.69
CA CYS A 378 -5.29 -0.60 10.57
C CYS A 378 -6.65 -0.05 10.09
N LYS A 379 -7.27 -0.65 9.07
CA LYS A 379 -8.66 -0.34 8.67
C LYS A 379 -9.66 -0.58 9.81
N GLY A 380 -9.49 -1.65 10.60
CA GLY A 380 -10.33 -1.89 11.77
C GLY A 380 -10.24 -0.76 12.81
N ARG A 381 -9.04 -0.27 13.10
CA ARG A 381 -8.80 0.85 14.03
C ARG A 381 -9.30 2.19 13.46
N TYR A 382 -9.17 2.42 12.15
CA TYR A 382 -9.79 3.56 11.45
C TYR A 382 -11.32 3.55 11.59
N ASN A 383 -11.97 2.43 11.26
CA ASN A 383 -13.43 2.31 11.36
C ASN A 383 -13.90 2.53 12.81
N ALA A 384 -13.19 1.99 13.81
CA ALA A 384 -13.54 2.20 15.22
C ALA A 384 -13.43 3.67 15.66
N PHE A 385 -12.46 4.43 15.13
CA PHE A 385 -12.38 5.88 15.32
C PHE A 385 -13.57 6.60 14.69
N VAL A 386 -13.92 6.28 13.44
CA VAL A 386 -15.10 6.83 12.75
C VAL A 386 -16.40 6.48 13.49
N ASP A 387 -16.56 5.26 13.98
CA ASP A 387 -17.70 4.83 14.80
C ASP A 387 -17.82 5.61 16.11
N ALA A 388 -16.70 6.01 16.73
CA ALA A 388 -16.69 6.83 17.93
C ALA A 388 -17.02 8.31 17.66
N LEU A 389 -16.73 8.80 16.45
CA LEU A 389 -17.24 10.10 15.96
C LEU A 389 -18.74 10.04 15.62
N ALA A 390 -19.26 8.86 15.27
CA ALA A 390 -20.66 8.66 14.87
C ALA A 390 -21.65 8.45 16.03
N ARG A 391 -21.15 8.19 17.25
CA ARG A 391 -21.94 7.93 18.47
C ARG A 391 -22.14 9.16 19.36
N ARG A 392 -21.89 10.36 18.82
CA ARG A 392 -22.17 11.67 19.39
C ARG A 392 -22.90 12.55 18.37
#